data_AF-A0A368L2T6-F1
#
_entry.id   AF-A0A368L2T6-F1
#
_cell.length_a   1.000
_cell.length_b   1.000
_cell.length_c   1.000
_cell.angle_alpha   90.00
_cell.angle_beta   90.00
_cell.angle_gamma   90.00
#
_symmetry.space_group_name_H-M   'P 1'
#
loop_
_entity.id
_entity.type
_entity.pdbx_description
1 polymer ?
#
loop_
_entity_poly.entity_id
_entity_poly.type
_entity_poly.pdbx_seq_one_letter_code
_entity_poly.pdbx_strand_id
1 'polypeptide(L)'
;MLGCKKAPYFDAVRARIIFIGEAVKHLTAETKASAPHLRWRRISGMRDVAVHEYFDTAHAVVLQTSREDIPELKAAVELMLRGHGLDDEDRRPGR
;
A
#
# COMPACT_ATOMS: atom_id res chain seq x y z
N MET A 1 33.92 3.29 2.10
CA MET A 1 32.90 3.66 1.09
C MET A 1 32.00 2.46 0.86
N LEU A 2 30.87 2.36 1.56
CA LEU A 2 29.95 1.23 1.46
C LEU A 2 29.04 1.46 0.26
N GLY A 3 29.31 0.73 -0.83
CA GLY A 3 28.60 0.80 -2.09
C GLY A 3 27.11 0.50 -1.96
N CYS A 4 26.33 1.36 -2.58
CA CYS A 4 24.88 1.37 -2.74
C CYS A 4 24.33 0.03 -3.28
N LYS A 5 23.98 -0.91 -2.39
CA LYS A 5 23.18 -2.11 -2.73
C LYS A 5 21.69 -1.99 -2.33
N LYS A 6 21.28 -0.88 -1.71
CA LYS A 6 19.92 -0.70 -1.15
C LYS A 6 18.98 0.18 -1.99
N ALA A 7 19.50 0.99 -2.90
CA ALA A 7 18.68 1.91 -3.71
C ALA A 7 17.57 1.24 -4.54
N PRO A 8 17.78 0.13 -5.28
CA PRO A 8 16.72 -0.43 -6.12
C PRO A 8 15.53 -0.99 -5.32
N TYR A 9 15.77 -1.48 -4.09
CA TYR A 9 14.71 -1.97 -3.21
C TYR A 9 13.84 -0.83 -2.69
N PHE A 10 14.45 0.32 -2.39
CA PHE A 10 13.73 1.49 -1.93
C PHE A 10 12.78 2.00 -3.01
N ASP A 11 13.28 2.19 -4.24
CA ASP A 11 12.47 2.69 -5.35
C ASP A 11 11.32 1.72 -5.69
N ALA A 12 11.57 0.41 -5.63
CA ALA A 12 10.54 -0.60 -5.82
C ALA A 12 9.43 -0.52 -4.75
N VAL A 13 9.79 -0.39 -3.47
CA VAL A 13 8.82 -0.25 -2.37
C VAL A 13 8.02 1.04 -2.52
N ARG A 14 8.69 2.15 -2.80
CA ARG A 14 8.06 3.45 -3.05
C ARG A 14 7.05 3.38 -4.21
N ALA A 15 7.43 2.77 -5.32
CA ALA A 15 6.54 2.59 -6.47
C ALA A 15 5.28 1.78 -6.10
N ARG A 16 5.42 0.72 -5.29
CA ARG A 16 4.27 -0.08 -4.83
C ARG A 16 3.32 0.72 -3.94
N ILE A 17 3.84 1.54 -3.04
CA ILE A 17 3.01 2.43 -2.21
C ILE A 17 2.22 3.42 -3.08
N ILE A 18 2.85 3.98 -4.12
CA ILE A 18 2.17 4.87 -5.08
C ILE A 18 1.03 4.13 -5.80
N PHE A 19 1.28 2.91 -6.30
CA PHE A 19 0.24 2.12 -6.97
C PHE A 19 -0.91 1.76 -6.04
N ILE A 20 -0.63 1.42 -4.78
CA ILE A 20 -1.67 1.14 -3.78
C ILE A 20 -2.53 2.37 -3.55
N GLY A 21 -1.91 3.55 -3.36
CA GLY A 21 -2.64 4.81 -3.16
C GLY A 21 -3.55 5.14 -4.35
N GLU A 22 -3.07 4.90 -5.58
CA GLU A 22 -3.87 5.09 -6.79
C GLU A 22 -5.03 4.10 -6.87
N ALA A 23 -4.79 2.80 -6.64
CA ALA A 23 -5.85 1.78 -6.64
C ALA A 23 -6.97 2.11 -5.64
N VAL A 24 -6.62 2.62 -4.47
CA VAL A 24 -7.60 3.00 -3.43
C VAL A 24 -8.51 4.15 -3.85
N LYS A 25 -8.08 5.05 -4.74
CA LYS A 25 -8.95 6.11 -5.28
C LYS A 25 -10.12 5.55 -6.08
N HIS A 26 -9.89 4.46 -6.80
CA HIS A 26 -10.88 3.80 -7.66
C HIS A 26 -11.85 2.89 -6.91
N LEU A 27 -11.64 2.64 -5.61
CA LEU A 27 -12.58 1.89 -4.78
C LEU A 27 -13.89 2.66 -4.58
N THR A 28 -15.01 1.94 -4.64
CA THR A 28 -16.36 2.50 -4.43
C THR A 28 -16.57 2.95 -2.98
N ALA A 29 -17.59 3.78 -2.75
CA ALA A 29 -17.97 4.19 -1.41
C ALA A 29 -18.40 2.99 -0.54
N GLU A 30 -19.07 2.01 -1.13
CA GLU A 30 -19.52 0.78 -0.46
C GLU A 30 -18.33 -0.05 0.02
N THR A 31 -17.32 -0.28 -0.83
CA THR A 31 -16.10 -0.98 -0.43
C THR A 31 -15.35 -0.24 0.68
N LYS A 32 -15.33 1.10 0.65
CA LYS A 32 -14.72 1.89 1.72
C LYS A 32 -15.53 1.79 3.03
N ALA A 33 -16.86 1.76 2.93
CA ALA A 33 -17.75 1.69 4.07
C ALA A 33 -17.68 0.34 4.82
N SER A 34 -17.28 -0.75 4.16
CA SER A 34 -17.12 -2.05 4.82
C SER A 34 -15.88 -2.17 5.72
N ALA A 35 -14.92 -1.24 5.61
CA ALA A 35 -13.81 -1.11 6.56
C ALA A 35 -13.65 0.36 7.02
N PRO A 36 -14.56 0.86 7.88
CA PRO A 36 -14.58 2.26 8.30
C PRO A 36 -13.45 2.62 9.28
N HIS A 37 -12.81 1.61 9.87
CA HIS A 37 -11.63 1.79 10.73
C HIS A 37 -10.40 2.24 9.93
N LEU A 38 -10.37 1.99 8.61
CA LEU A 38 -9.30 2.45 7.74
C LEU A 38 -9.47 3.93 7.38
N ARG A 39 -8.38 4.68 7.48
CA ARG A 39 -8.32 6.08 7.05
C ARG A 39 -8.12 6.18 5.54
N TRP A 40 -9.16 5.86 4.76
CA TRP A 40 -9.10 5.80 3.29
C TRP A 40 -8.51 7.05 2.64
N ARG A 41 -8.87 8.24 3.12
CA ARG A 41 -8.33 9.50 2.61
C ARG A 41 -6.82 9.61 2.80
N ARG A 42 -6.29 9.09 3.93
CA ARG A 42 -4.85 9.05 4.20
C ARG A 42 -4.16 8.04 3.28
N ILE A 43 -4.78 6.88 3.05
CA ILE A 43 -4.25 5.83 2.17
C ILE A 43 -4.18 6.30 0.72
N SER A 44 -5.25 6.93 0.19
CA SER A 44 -5.23 7.50 -1.17
C SER A 44 -4.22 8.64 -1.34
N GLY A 45 -3.88 9.33 -0.25
CA GLY A 45 -2.89 10.40 -0.21
C GLY A 45 -1.44 9.95 -0.09
N MET A 46 -1.17 8.64 0.09
CA MET A 46 0.21 8.12 0.21
C MET A 46 1.05 8.42 -1.04
N ARG A 47 0.40 8.48 -2.22
CA ARG A 47 1.03 8.92 -3.47
C ARG A 47 1.61 10.31 -3.36
N ASP A 48 0.89 11.25 -2.78
CA ASP A 48 1.26 12.66 -2.83
C ASP A 48 2.49 12.93 -1.96
N VAL A 49 2.61 12.19 -0.84
CA VAL A 49 3.81 12.17 0.02
C VAL A 49 4.97 11.44 -0.65
N ALA A 50 4.71 10.31 -1.29
CA ALA A 50 5.76 9.53 -1.95
C ALA A 50 6.34 10.25 -3.17
N VAL A 51 5.53 10.93 -3.99
CA VAL A 51 5.93 11.52 -5.28
C VAL A 51 6.69 12.84 -5.13
N HIS A 52 6.35 13.68 -4.15
CA HIS A 52 6.83 15.07 -4.09
C HIS A 52 8.18 15.27 -3.39
N GLU A 53 8.62 14.36 -2.52
CA GLU A 53 9.80 14.59 -1.68
C GLU A 53 10.87 13.51 -1.95
N TYR A 54 12.05 13.92 -2.41
CA TYR A 54 13.24 13.05 -2.58
C TYR A 54 14.28 13.27 -1.47
N PHE A 55 13.89 13.95 -0.38
CA PHE A 55 14.74 14.21 0.78
C PHE A 55 14.77 13.00 1.74
N ASP A 56 15.76 12.95 2.64
CA ASP A 56 15.91 11.87 3.64
C ASP A 56 14.64 11.60 4.46
N THR A 57 13.83 12.64 4.71
CA THR A 57 12.51 12.53 5.35
C THR A 57 11.56 11.60 4.58
N ALA A 58 11.57 11.63 3.26
CA ALA A 58 10.75 10.76 2.42
C ALA A 58 11.18 9.29 2.52
N HIS A 59 12.47 9.03 2.71
CA HIS A 59 12.98 7.67 2.86
C HIS A 59 12.50 7.02 4.16
N ALA A 60 12.55 7.76 5.27
CA ALA A 60 12.01 7.30 6.55
C ALA A 60 10.49 7.04 6.47
N VAL A 61 9.75 7.94 5.83
CA VAL A 61 8.29 7.81 5.67
C VAL A 61 7.92 6.60 4.82
N VAL A 62 8.60 6.37 3.70
CA VAL A 62 8.35 5.20 2.83
C VAL A 62 8.64 3.90 3.59
N LEU A 63 9.75 3.84 4.33
CA LEU A 63 10.09 2.65 5.11
C LEU A 63 9.09 2.41 6.24
N GLN A 64 8.68 3.46 6.97
CA GLN A 64 7.69 3.35 8.03
C GLN A 64 6.34 2.88 7.46
N THR A 65 5.86 3.53 6.39
CA THR A 65 4.62 3.15 5.69
C THR A 65 4.67 1.67 5.28
N SER A 66 5.79 1.20 4.73
CA SER A 66 5.95 -0.19 4.31
C SER A 66 5.89 -1.21 5.45
N ARG A 67 6.27 -0.81 6.67
CA ARG A 67 6.39 -1.70 7.84
C ARG A 67 5.19 -1.64 8.78
N GLU A 68 4.47 -0.52 8.80
CA GLU A 68 3.39 -0.26 9.75
C GLU A 68 2.04 -0.18 9.03
N ASP A 69 1.91 0.77 8.11
CA ASP A 69 0.63 1.05 7.44
C ASP A 69 0.23 -0.03 6.42
N ILE A 70 1.19 -0.56 5.64
CA ILE A 70 0.89 -1.55 4.60
C ILE A 70 0.43 -2.90 5.18
N PRO A 71 1.05 -3.47 6.25
CA PRO A 71 0.54 -4.68 6.88
C PRO A 71 -0.88 -4.53 7.45
N GLU A 72 -1.21 -3.38 8.07
CA GLU A 72 -2.55 -3.09 8.55
C GLU A 72 -3.57 -3.09 7.40
N LEU A 73 -3.24 -2.39 6.31
CA LEU A 73 -4.08 -2.36 5.11
C LEU A 73 -4.27 -3.76 4.51
N LYS A 74 -3.20 -4.56 4.43
CA LYS A 74 -3.26 -5.93 3.92
C LYS A 74 -4.22 -6.78 4.75
N ALA A 75 -4.11 -6.75 6.08
CA ALA A 75 -4.97 -7.51 6.97
C ALA A 75 -6.46 -7.13 6.82
N ALA A 76 -6.75 -5.84 6.71
CA ALA A 76 -8.11 -5.36 6.49
C ALA A 76 -8.67 -5.80 5.12
N VAL A 77 -7.87 -5.72 4.06
CA VAL A 77 -8.27 -6.19 2.72
C VAL A 77 -8.52 -7.70 2.71
N GLU A 78 -7.66 -8.49 3.35
CA GLU A 78 -7.85 -9.94 3.49
C GLU A 78 -9.15 -10.27 4.23
N LEU A 79 -9.47 -9.53 5.29
CA LEU A 79 -10.73 -9.69 6.00
C LEU A 79 -11.94 -9.36 5.11
N MET A 80 -11.86 -8.28 4.33
CA MET A 80 -12.90 -7.89 3.38
C MET A 80 -13.11 -8.99 2.33
N LEU A 81 -12.04 -9.53 1.75
CA LEU A 81 -12.11 -10.58 0.72
C LEU A 81 -12.74 -11.88 1.25
N ARG A 82 -12.37 -12.30 2.47
CA ARG A 82 -13.01 -13.45 3.13
C ARG A 82 -14.51 -13.26 3.33
N GLY A 83 -14.94 -12.05 3.67
CA GLY A 83 -16.36 -11.69 3.78
C GLY A 83 -17.13 -11.75 2.45
N HIS A 84 -16.42 -11.63 1.32
CA HIS A 84 -16.97 -11.76 -0.03
C HIS A 84 -16.82 -13.17 -0.64
N GLY A 85 -16.35 -14.16 0.14
CA GLY A 85 -16.14 -15.52 -0.35
C GLY A 85 -14.98 -15.67 -1.35
N LEU A 86 -14.08 -14.68 -1.40
CA LEU A 86 -12.85 -14.72 -2.18
C LEU A 86 -11.71 -15.12 -1.25
N ASP A 87 -11.33 -16.39 -1.25
CA ASP A 87 -10.14 -16.88 -0.55
C ASP A 87 -8.89 -16.83 -1.45
N ASP A 88 -7.71 -16.89 -0.82
CA ASP A 88 -6.42 -16.82 -1.52
C ASP A 88 -6.23 -17.94 -2.56
N GLU A 89 -7.01 -19.03 -2.48
CA GLU A 89 -6.91 -20.19 -3.37
C GLU A 89 -7.33 -19.87 -4.82
N ASP A 90 -8.26 -18.93 -5.00
CA ASP A 90 -8.76 -18.49 -6.31
C ASP A 90 -7.77 -17.59 -7.08
N ARG A 91 -6.66 -17.18 -6.44
CA ARG A 91 -5.68 -16.25 -7.02
C ARG A 91 -4.52 -16.92 -7.77
N ARG A 92 -4.57 -18.23 -8.07
CA ARG A 92 -3.51 -18.86 -8.88
C ARG A 92 -3.44 -18.16 -10.25
N PRO A 93 -2.34 -17.46 -10.60
CA PRO A 93 -2.13 -17.10 -11.99
C PRO A 93 -2.02 -18.41 -12.77
N GLY A 94 -2.73 -18.47 -13.90
CA GLY A 94 -2.83 -19.64 -14.75
C GLY A 94 -1.48 -20.28 -15.04
N ARG A 95 -1.53 -21.61 -15.10
CA ARG A 95 -0.60 -22.51 -15.79
C ARG A 95 -0.21 -21.98 -17.16
#